data_AF-A0A3S0KRB8-F1
#
_entry.id   AF-A0A3S0KRB8-F1
#
_cell.length_a   1.000
_cell.length_b   1.000
_cell.length_c   1.000
_cell.angle_alpha   90.00
_cell.angle_beta   90.00
_cell.angle_gamma   90.00
#
_symmetry.space_group_name_H-M   'P 1'
#
loop_
_entity.id
_entity.type
_entity.pdbx_description
1 polymer ?
#
loop_
_entity_poly.entity_id
_entity_poly.type
_entity_poly.pdbx_seq_one_letter_code
_entity_poly.pdbx_strand_id
1 'polypeptide(L)'
;MSAKRQKRKQPLPAPGEWTFELIEAYHAEIDRVARNYGLDTYPTQIELITSEQMMDAYSSVGMPVNYHHWSFGKSFLQTEKSYRRGQMGLAYEIVINSNPCIAYLMEENTMTMQALVIAHAAYGHNSFFKGNYLFKQWTNADAIIDYLIFARNYLTECEERYGEEEVELLLDSCHALMNVGVDRYKRPEKLSLNKELTRQRERAEYLQSQVNDLWRTLPTAHVKTQAVEQRRFPSEPQENLLYFIEKNAPLLEPWQREVVRIVRKVGQYFFPQRQTQVMNEGWATYWHYTLINTLYDEGLLADNFMLEFLHSHTNVVYQPSYNEP
;
A
#
# COMPACT_ATOMS: atom_id res chain seq x y z
N MET A 1 34.94 23.89 -33.05
CA MET A 1 33.82 22.97 -33.35
C MET A 1 32.55 23.61 -32.85
N SER A 2 31.66 24.02 -33.77
CA SER A 2 30.45 24.77 -33.44
C SER A 2 29.45 23.84 -32.74
N ALA A 3 29.13 24.14 -31.48
CA ALA A 3 28.05 23.48 -30.76
C ALA A 3 26.74 23.72 -31.54
N LYS A 4 26.18 22.65 -32.11
CA LYS A 4 24.85 22.69 -32.72
C LYS A 4 23.87 23.19 -31.66
N ARG A 5 23.44 24.44 -31.82
CA ARG A 5 22.34 25.05 -31.06
C ARG A 5 21.12 24.15 -31.31
N GLN A 6 20.78 23.27 -30.36
CA GLN A 6 19.56 22.47 -30.42
C GLN A 6 18.39 23.44 -30.64
N LYS A 7 17.54 23.17 -31.64
CA LYS A 7 16.29 23.92 -31.82
C LYS A 7 15.55 23.86 -30.47
N ARG A 8 15.32 25.01 -29.84
CA ARG A 8 14.46 25.11 -28.66
C ARG A 8 13.13 24.45 -29.03
N LYS A 9 12.78 23.37 -28.34
CA LYS A 9 11.46 22.74 -28.47
C LYS A 9 10.43 23.81 -28.06
N GLN A 10 9.24 23.76 -28.66
CA GLN A 10 8.15 24.59 -28.16
C GLN A 10 7.74 24.05 -26.79
N PRO A 11 7.58 24.91 -25.77
CA PRO A 11 7.10 24.46 -24.47
C PRO A 11 5.74 23.80 -24.57
N LEU A 12 5.52 22.77 -23.76
CA LEU A 12 4.20 22.18 -23.56
C LEU A 12 3.27 23.24 -22.94
N PRO A 13 2.00 23.29 -23.36
CA PRO A 13 1.01 24.15 -22.71
C PRO A 13 0.88 23.81 -21.22
N ALA A 14 0.75 24.82 -20.36
CA ALA A 14 0.45 24.67 -18.94
C ALA A 14 -0.77 25.52 -18.54
N PRO A 15 -1.96 25.24 -19.09
CA PRO A 15 -3.22 25.85 -18.67
C PRO A 15 -3.58 25.46 -17.23
N GLY A 16 -4.48 26.24 -16.60
CA GLY A 16 -5.07 25.88 -15.31
C GLY A 16 -5.92 24.61 -15.39
N GLU A 17 -6.74 24.48 -16.44
CA GLU A 17 -7.50 23.26 -16.75
C GLU A 17 -6.70 22.31 -17.64
N TRP A 18 -6.73 21.02 -17.34
CA TRP A 18 -6.01 19.98 -18.09
C TRP A 18 -6.94 19.22 -19.05
N THR A 19 -6.36 18.48 -20.01
CA THR A 19 -7.07 17.49 -20.82
C THR A 19 -6.32 16.16 -20.78
N PHE A 20 -7.00 15.05 -21.11
CA PHE A 20 -6.36 13.72 -21.14
C PHE A 20 -5.16 13.69 -22.10
N GLU A 21 -5.28 14.32 -23.26
CA GLU A 21 -4.20 14.41 -24.26
C GLU A 21 -3.00 15.18 -23.71
N LEU A 22 -3.25 16.21 -22.91
CA LEU A 22 -2.19 16.99 -22.30
C LEU A 22 -1.49 16.19 -21.18
N ILE A 23 -2.26 15.50 -20.34
CA ILE A 23 -1.71 14.59 -19.32
C ILE A 23 -0.85 13.50 -19.98
N GLU A 24 -1.33 12.88 -21.06
CA GLU A 24 -0.58 11.89 -21.82
C GLU A 24 0.71 12.47 -22.43
N ALA A 25 0.67 13.70 -22.94
CA ALA A 25 1.85 14.38 -23.49
C ALA A 25 2.91 14.64 -22.41
N TYR A 26 2.51 15.16 -21.24
CA TYR A 26 3.43 15.34 -20.11
C TYR A 26 3.95 13.99 -19.60
N HIS A 27 3.07 13.00 -19.47
CA HIS A 27 3.44 11.66 -19.05
C HIS A 27 4.51 11.05 -19.97
N ALA A 28 4.35 11.17 -21.29
CA ALA A 28 5.30 10.65 -22.27
C ALA A 28 6.67 11.35 -22.20
N GLU A 29 6.70 12.67 -22.00
CA GLU A 29 7.97 13.40 -21.85
C GLU A 29 8.66 13.11 -20.52
N ILE A 30 7.89 12.96 -19.42
CA ILE A 30 8.42 12.53 -18.13
C ILE A 30 8.96 11.09 -18.22
N ASP A 31 8.25 10.16 -18.88
CA ASP A 31 8.71 8.79 -19.12
C ASP A 31 10.04 8.79 -19.88
N ARG A 32 10.14 9.58 -20.94
CA ARG A 32 11.35 9.69 -21.75
C ARG A 32 12.54 10.13 -20.89
N VAL A 33 12.36 11.18 -20.08
CA VAL A 33 13.43 11.69 -19.21
C VAL A 33 13.77 10.67 -18.12
N ALA A 34 12.77 10.05 -17.48
CA ALA A 34 12.97 9.02 -16.46
C ALA A 34 13.77 7.81 -17.01
N ARG A 35 13.45 7.34 -18.23
CA ARG A 35 14.21 6.29 -18.91
C ARG A 35 15.63 6.71 -19.25
N ASN A 36 15.85 7.96 -19.62
CA ASN A 36 17.21 8.48 -19.88
C ASN A 36 18.08 8.48 -18.62
N TYR A 37 17.48 8.69 -17.44
CA TYR A 37 18.15 8.55 -16.15
C TYR A 37 18.28 7.10 -15.67
N GLY A 38 17.65 6.15 -16.37
CA GLY A 38 17.67 4.73 -16.01
C GLY A 38 16.78 4.39 -14.80
N LEU A 39 15.71 5.15 -14.55
CA LEU A 39 14.73 4.78 -13.52
C LEU A 39 14.07 3.45 -13.88
N ASP A 40 14.15 2.50 -12.97
CA ASP A 40 13.47 1.22 -13.08
C ASP A 40 12.11 1.30 -12.38
N THR A 41 11.03 1.34 -13.15
CA THR A 41 9.64 1.46 -12.68
C THR A 41 8.78 0.28 -13.12
N TYR A 42 7.70 -0.02 -12.41
CA TYR A 42 6.63 -0.85 -12.95
C TYR A 42 5.88 -0.05 -14.03
N PRO A 43 5.21 -0.71 -14.99
CA PRO A 43 4.30 -0.03 -15.90
C PRO A 43 3.33 0.86 -15.11
N THR A 44 3.21 2.12 -15.50
CA THR A 44 2.38 3.10 -14.80
C THR A 44 0.96 3.08 -15.36
N GLN A 45 -0.02 3.02 -14.47
CA GLN A 45 -1.44 3.25 -14.74
C GLN A 45 -1.87 4.53 -14.03
N ILE A 46 -2.20 5.56 -14.79
CA ILE A 46 -2.66 6.85 -14.25
C ILE A 46 -4.19 6.82 -14.22
N GLU A 47 -4.77 7.09 -13.05
CA GLU A 47 -6.21 7.20 -12.86
C GLU A 47 -6.56 8.56 -12.27
N LEU A 48 -7.54 9.23 -12.87
CA LEU A 48 -8.05 10.51 -12.37
C LEU A 48 -9.24 10.25 -11.46
N ILE A 49 -9.20 10.83 -10.26
CA ILE A 49 -10.23 10.64 -9.23
C ILE A 49 -10.70 11.98 -8.66
N THR A 50 -11.94 12.00 -8.21
CA THR A 50 -12.53 13.16 -7.53
C THR A 50 -11.96 13.31 -6.11
N SER A 51 -12.10 14.49 -5.50
CA SER A 51 -11.77 14.69 -4.08
C SER A 51 -12.45 13.67 -3.14
N GLU A 52 -13.69 13.27 -3.42
CA GLU A 52 -14.44 12.30 -2.61
C GLU A 52 -13.83 10.90 -2.71
N GLN A 53 -13.54 10.45 -3.94
CA GLN A 53 -12.86 9.18 -4.19
C GLN A 53 -11.47 9.16 -3.55
N MET A 54 -10.76 10.28 -3.55
CA MET A 54 -9.47 10.39 -2.87
C MET A 54 -9.61 10.21 -1.35
N MET A 55 -10.59 10.84 -0.71
CA MET A 55 -10.82 10.65 0.73
C MET A 55 -11.17 9.19 1.06
N ASP A 56 -11.98 8.56 0.22
CA ASP A 56 -12.36 7.15 0.38
C ASP A 56 -11.13 6.23 0.26
N ALA A 57 -10.32 6.44 -0.78
CA ALA A 57 -9.06 5.76 -0.97
C ALA A 57 -8.11 5.98 0.22
N TYR A 58 -7.97 7.20 0.75
CA TYR A 58 -7.14 7.46 1.94
C TYR A 58 -7.60 6.68 3.18
N SER A 59 -8.92 6.63 3.38
CA SER A 59 -9.51 5.96 4.54
C SER A 59 -9.29 4.44 4.51
N SER A 60 -9.17 3.88 3.31
CA SER A 60 -8.89 2.46 3.03
C SER A 60 -7.42 2.16 2.80
N VAL A 61 -6.50 3.06 3.20
CA VAL A 61 -5.03 2.93 3.06
C VAL A 61 -4.57 2.85 1.60
N GLY A 62 -5.28 3.56 0.72
CA GLY A 62 -4.97 3.72 -0.69
C GLY A 62 -5.36 2.54 -1.58
N MET A 63 -6.10 1.55 -1.09
CA MET A 63 -6.43 0.34 -1.85
C MET A 63 -7.81 0.44 -2.53
N PRO A 64 -7.91 0.11 -3.84
CA PRO A 64 -9.14 0.29 -4.61
C PRO A 64 -10.21 -0.74 -4.25
N VAL A 65 -9.79 -1.87 -3.66
CA VAL A 65 -10.67 -2.91 -3.17
C VAL A 65 -10.15 -3.30 -1.80
N ASN A 66 -10.81 -2.84 -0.73
CA ASN A 66 -10.54 -3.31 0.62
C ASN A 66 -11.79 -4.00 1.17
N TYR A 67 -11.63 -4.79 2.24
CA TYR A 67 -12.78 -5.28 2.98
C TYR A 67 -13.35 -4.18 3.87
N HIS A 68 -14.61 -4.33 4.25
CA HIS A 68 -15.28 -3.35 5.11
C HIS A 68 -14.81 -3.49 6.55
N HIS A 69 -14.56 -2.35 7.19
CA HIS A 69 -14.27 -2.28 8.62
C HIS A 69 -14.59 -0.88 9.13
N TRP A 70 -15.27 -0.77 10.28
CA TRP A 70 -15.74 0.52 10.80
C TRP A 70 -14.61 1.53 11.05
N SER A 71 -13.39 1.05 11.35
CA SER A 71 -12.25 1.94 11.59
C SER A 71 -11.86 2.74 10.35
N PHE A 72 -12.06 2.19 9.14
CA PHE A 72 -11.84 2.91 7.89
C PHE A 72 -12.86 4.03 7.74
N GLY A 73 -14.15 3.76 7.98
CA GLY A 73 -15.21 4.79 7.97
C GLY A 73 -14.97 5.89 9.02
N LYS A 74 -14.48 5.53 10.22
CA LYS A 74 -14.06 6.51 11.22
C LYS A 74 -12.91 7.39 10.71
N SER A 75 -11.91 6.80 10.06
CA SER A 75 -10.80 7.54 9.47
C SER A 75 -11.27 8.47 8.35
N PHE A 76 -12.20 8.00 7.51
CA PHE A 76 -12.83 8.80 6.45
C PHE A 76 -13.46 10.07 7.02
N LEU A 77 -14.34 9.93 8.02
CA LEU A 77 -15.02 11.06 8.65
C LEU A 77 -14.04 12.04 9.31
N GLN A 78 -12.93 11.54 9.85
CA GLN A 78 -11.87 12.39 10.40
C GLN A 78 -11.19 13.21 9.30
N THR A 79 -10.79 12.57 8.20
CA THR A 79 -10.13 13.23 7.05
C THR A 79 -11.06 14.23 6.38
N GLU A 80 -12.30 13.84 6.08
CA GLU A 80 -13.32 14.71 5.46
C GLU A 80 -13.57 15.95 6.31
N LYS A 81 -13.71 15.79 7.63
CA LYS A 81 -13.96 16.91 8.56
C LYS A 81 -12.77 17.86 8.63
N SER A 82 -11.54 17.34 8.65
CA SER A 82 -10.32 18.14 8.63
C SER A 82 -10.20 18.95 7.33
N TYR A 83 -10.50 18.30 6.19
CA TYR A 83 -10.50 18.95 4.88
C TYR A 83 -11.56 20.04 4.76
N ARG A 84 -12.82 19.75 5.11
CA ARG A 84 -13.92 20.75 5.08
C ARG A 84 -13.65 21.97 5.97
N ARG A 85 -12.89 21.79 7.05
CA ARG A 85 -12.50 22.87 7.96
C ARG A 85 -11.26 23.63 7.50
N GLY A 86 -10.67 23.27 6.37
CA GLY A 86 -9.43 23.86 5.86
C GLY A 86 -8.22 23.61 6.76
N GLN A 87 -8.30 22.63 7.68
CA GLN A 87 -7.21 22.32 8.62
C GLN A 87 -6.10 21.50 7.96
N MET A 88 -6.42 20.79 6.89
CA MET A 88 -5.49 19.96 6.13
C MET A 88 -5.86 20.05 4.65
N GLY A 89 -4.88 20.28 3.78
CA GLY A 89 -5.06 20.07 2.34
C GLY A 89 -5.25 18.58 2.05
N LEU A 90 -5.92 18.25 0.94
CA LEU A 90 -5.84 16.88 0.42
C LEU A 90 -4.41 16.63 -0.08
N ALA A 91 -3.96 15.39 0.05
CA ALA A 91 -2.75 15.00 -0.65
C ALA A 91 -3.01 15.10 -2.16
N TYR A 92 -1.97 15.31 -2.95
CA TYR A 92 -2.14 15.55 -4.38
C TYR A 92 -2.32 14.24 -5.17
N GLU A 93 -2.07 13.10 -4.50
CA GLU A 93 -1.76 11.82 -5.10
C GLU A 93 -2.05 10.65 -4.15
N ILE A 94 -2.33 9.48 -4.72
CA ILE A 94 -2.18 8.20 -4.02
C ILE A 94 -1.46 7.25 -4.96
N VAL A 95 -0.49 6.50 -4.46
CA VAL A 95 0.22 5.50 -5.25
C VAL A 95 0.09 4.11 -4.64
N ILE A 96 -0.25 3.13 -5.48
CA ILE A 96 -0.35 1.73 -5.10
C ILE A 96 0.81 0.97 -5.70
N ASN A 97 1.56 0.28 -4.85
CA ASN A 97 2.59 -0.67 -5.25
C ASN A 97 1.98 -1.98 -5.79
N SER A 98 1.45 -1.89 -7.00
CA SER A 98 0.98 -3.01 -7.82
C SER A 98 1.76 -3.07 -9.14
N ASN A 99 1.55 -4.12 -9.93
CA ASN A 99 2.06 -4.21 -11.30
C ASN A 99 0.88 -4.45 -12.27
N PRO A 100 0.40 -3.41 -12.99
CA PRO A 100 0.96 -2.06 -13.10
C PRO A 100 0.84 -1.24 -11.80
N CYS A 101 1.74 -0.27 -11.61
CA CYS A 101 1.70 0.67 -10.49
C CYS A 101 0.61 1.70 -10.77
N ILE A 102 -0.35 1.82 -9.86
CA ILE A 102 -1.49 2.72 -10.02
C ILE A 102 -1.15 4.04 -9.33
N ALA A 103 -1.26 5.14 -10.07
CA ALA A 103 -1.08 6.50 -9.57
C ALA A 103 -2.39 7.26 -9.75
N TYR A 104 -3.01 7.62 -8.63
CA TYR A 104 -4.21 8.44 -8.58
C TYR A 104 -3.87 9.91 -8.59
N LEU A 105 -4.49 10.64 -9.50
CA LEU A 105 -4.36 12.09 -9.67
C LEU A 105 -5.69 12.76 -9.32
N MET A 106 -5.67 13.84 -8.55
CA MET A 106 -6.88 14.63 -8.31
C MET A 106 -7.30 15.39 -9.55
N GLU A 107 -8.59 15.42 -9.84
CA GLU A 107 -9.14 16.20 -10.96
C GLU A 107 -9.01 17.71 -10.78
N GLU A 108 -9.00 18.19 -9.53
CA GLU A 108 -8.93 19.60 -9.18
C GLU A 108 -7.51 20.19 -9.29
N ASN A 109 -6.51 19.36 -9.55
CA ASN A 109 -5.13 19.79 -9.76
C ASN A 109 -5.00 20.60 -11.06
N THR A 110 -4.18 21.65 -11.03
CA THR A 110 -3.73 22.35 -12.25
C THR A 110 -2.86 21.44 -13.11
N MET A 111 -2.63 21.78 -14.38
CA MET A 111 -1.72 20.98 -15.23
C MET A 111 -0.30 20.89 -14.65
N THR A 112 0.19 21.96 -14.01
CA THR A 112 1.48 21.95 -13.32
C THR A 112 1.49 20.92 -12.20
N MET A 113 0.43 20.90 -11.39
CA MET A 113 0.29 19.92 -10.31
C MET A 113 0.12 18.50 -10.83
N GLN A 114 -0.62 18.29 -11.93
CA GLN A 114 -0.69 16.97 -12.57
C GLN A 114 0.69 16.47 -13.00
N ALA A 115 1.48 17.32 -13.68
CA ALA A 115 2.82 16.96 -14.10
C ALA A 115 3.76 16.67 -12.92
N LEU A 116 3.64 17.46 -11.84
CA LEU A 116 4.37 17.25 -10.59
C LEU A 116 4.01 15.89 -9.96
N VAL A 117 2.72 15.59 -9.83
CA VAL A 117 2.23 14.33 -9.27
C VAL A 117 2.65 13.14 -10.14
N ILE A 118 2.61 13.26 -11.47
CA ILE A 118 3.11 12.20 -12.36
C ILE A 118 4.60 11.96 -12.09
N ALA A 119 5.42 13.01 -12.09
CA ALA A 119 6.86 12.85 -11.82
C ALA A 119 7.14 12.27 -10.41
N HIS A 120 6.33 12.65 -9.42
CA HIS A 120 6.49 12.22 -8.03
C HIS A 120 5.97 10.80 -7.77
N ALA A 121 4.68 10.55 -8.02
CA ALA A 121 4.02 9.29 -7.72
C ALA A 121 4.31 8.22 -8.76
N ALA A 122 4.07 8.52 -10.04
CA ALA A 122 4.18 7.53 -11.12
C ALA A 122 5.63 7.11 -11.43
N TYR A 123 6.63 7.94 -11.12
CA TYR A 123 8.06 7.63 -11.33
C TYR A 123 8.87 7.59 -10.04
N GLY A 124 8.75 8.59 -9.18
CA GLY A 124 9.46 8.67 -7.90
C GLY A 124 9.14 7.49 -6.98
N HIS A 125 7.91 7.43 -6.45
CA HIS A 125 7.49 6.33 -5.57
C HIS A 125 7.54 4.97 -6.28
N ASN A 126 7.10 4.90 -7.53
CA ASN A 126 7.13 3.66 -8.30
C ASN A 126 8.54 3.05 -8.38
N SER A 127 9.56 3.87 -8.71
CA SER A 127 10.94 3.40 -8.74
C SER A 127 11.47 3.02 -7.35
N PHE A 128 11.02 3.73 -6.30
CA PHE A 128 11.33 3.36 -4.93
C PHE A 128 10.77 1.99 -4.56
N PHE A 129 9.48 1.76 -4.82
CA PHE A 129 8.82 0.49 -4.54
C PHE A 129 9.45 -0.67 -5.31
N LYS A 130 9.74 -0.47 -6.60
CA LYS A 130 10.37 -1.50 -7.42
C LYS A 130 11.82 -1.78 -7.00
N GLY A 131 12.57 -0.76 -6.59
CA GLY A 131 13.99 -0.87 -6.27
C GLY A 131 14.29 -1.33 -4.84
N ASN A 132 13.48 -0.91 -3.87
CA ASN A 132 13.77 -1.03 -2.44
C ASN A 132 13.72 -2.48 -1.95
N TYR A 133 14.71 -2.86 -1.14
CA TYR A 133 14.85 -4.25 -0.67
C TYR A 133 13.70 -4.69 0.25
N LEU A 134 13.10 -3.79 1.05
CA LEU A 134 11.95 -4.10 1.90
C LEU A 134 10.70 -4.34 1.03
N PHE A 135 10.48 -3.54 0.00
CA PHE A 135 9.36 -3.80 -0.90
C PHE A 135 9.53 -5.13 -1.64
N LYS A 136 10.72 -5.42 -2.17
CA LYS A 136 11.01 -6.69 -2.84
C LYS A 136 10.81 -7.92 -1.97
N GLN A 137 11.01 -7.80 -0.66
CA GLN A 137 10.97 -8.91 0.29
C GLN A 137 9.58 -9.14 0.90
N TRP A 138 8.86 -8.07 1.30
CA TRP A 138 7.60 -8.18 2.03
C TRP A 138 6.35 -7.98 1.17
N THR A 139 6.48 -7.38 -0.03
CA THR A 139 5.36 -7.13 -0.94
C THR A 139 5.41 -8.05 -2.17
N ASN A 140 4.25 -8.23 -2.80
CA ASN A 140 4.12 -8.88 -4.10
C ASN A 140 3.20 -8.03 -4.99
N ALA A 141 3.80 -7.11 -5.74
CA ALA A 141 3.09 -6.15 -6.58
C ALA A 141 2.19 -6.83 -7.64
N ASP A 142 2.58 -8.01 -8.13
CA ASP A 142 1.83 -8.75 -9.15
C ASP A 142 0.52 -9.36 -8.64
N ALA A 143 0.41 -9.60 -7.32
CA ALA A 143 -0.68 -10.40 -6.74
C ALA A 143 -1.49 -9.65 -5.68
N ILE A 144 -1.12 -8.40 -5.34
CA ILE A 144 -1.76 -7.68 -4.23
C ILE A 144 -3.23 -7.38 -4.53
N ILE A 145 -3.56 -6.92 -5.74
CA ILE A 145 -4.93 -6.56 -6.13
C ILE A 145 -5.84 -7.80 -6.07
N ASP A 146 -5.41 -8.90 -6.69
CA ASP A 146 -6.15 -10.17 -6.65
C ASP A 146 -6.34 -10.68 -5.22
N TYR A 147 -5.32 -10.53 -4.39
CA TYR A 147 -5.37 -10.94 -2.99
C TYR A 147 -6.39 -10.13 -2.18
N LEU A 148 -6.50 -8.82 -2.43
CA LEU A 148 -7.46 -7.96 -1.76
C LEU A 148 -8.90 -8.24 -2.20
N ILE A 149 -9.12 -8.51 -3.49
CA ILE A 149 -10.42 -8.96 -4.00
C ILE A 149 -10.82 -10.27 -3.32
N PHE A 150 -9.89 -11.23 -3.22
CA PHE A 150 -10.10 -12.48 -2.48
C PHE A 150 -10.46 -12.21 -1.01
N ALA A 151 -9.69 -11.37 -0.32
CA ALA A 151 -9.91 -11.06 1.09
C ALA A 151 -11.29 -10.45 1.35
N ARG A 152 -11.71 -9.48 0.51
CA ARG A 152 -13.03 -8.87 0.58
C ARG A 152 -14.13 -9.91 0.39
N ASN A 153 -14.08 -10.67 -0.70
CA ASN A 153 -15.12 -11.65 -0.99
C ASN A 153 -15.21 -12.72 0.10
N TYR A 154 -14.07 -13.18 0.61
CA TYR A 154 -14.02 -14.16 1.69
C TYR A 154 -14.65 -13.64 3.00
N LEU A 155 -14.38 -12.39 3.36
CA LEU A 155 -14.98 -11.77 4.55
C LEU A 155 -16.49 -11.59 4.38
N THR A 156 -16.95 -11.14 3.21
CA THR A 156 -18.39 -11.06 2.91
C THR A 156 -19.07 -12.42 2.99
N GLU A 157 -18.46 -13.49 2.46
CA GLU A 157 -18.99 -14.86 2.59
C GLU A 157 -19.02 -15.32 4.07
N CYS A 158 -18.05 -14.89 4.89
CA CYS A 158 -18.06 -15.18 6.32
C CYS A 158 -19.18 -14.43 7.04
N GLU A 159 -19.41 -13.15 6.72
CA GLU A 159 -20.49 -12.33 7.30
C GLU A 159 -21.86 -12.97 6.99
N GLU A 160 -22.09 -13.40 5.75
CA GLU A 160 -23.32 -14.08 5.34
C GLU A 160 -23.55 -15.41 6.09
N ARG A 161 -22.47 -16.14 6.39
CA ARG A 161 -22.55 -17.50 6.96
C ARG A 161 -22.54 -17.54 8.48
N TYR A 162 -21.77 -16.67 9.12
CA TYR A 162 -21.49 -16.70 10.56
C TYR A 162 -22.07 -15.49 11.31
N GLY A 163 -22.57 -14.48 10.58
CA GLY A 163 -23.11 -13.25 11.14
C GLY A 163 -22.08 -12.13 11.20
N GLU A 164 -22.53 -10.90 10.98
CA GLU A 164 -21.70 -9.69 10.93
C GLU A 164 -20.97 -9.43 12.26
N GLU A 165 -21.69 -9.49 13.39
CA GLU A 165 -21.13 -9.20 14.72
C GLU A 165 -19.95 -10.11 15.09
N GLU A 166 -20.05 -11.41 14.78
CA GLU A 166 -19.00 -12.39 15.10
C GLU A 166 -17.75 -12.22 14.23
N VAL A 167 -17.95 -11.89 12.94
CA VAL A 167 -16.85 -11.62 12.02
C VAL A 167 -16.16 -10.30 12.39
N GLU A 168 -16.93 -9.25 12.69
CA GLU A 168 -16.43 -7.93 13.08
C GLU A 168 -15.61 -8.03 14.38
N LEU A 169 -16.10 -8.73 15.41
CA LEU A 169 -15.37 -8.90 16.67
C LEU A 169 -13.99 -9.57 16.48
N LEU A 170 -13.93 -10.58 15.61
CA LEU A 170 -12.68 -11.23 15.26
C LEU A 170 -11.76 -10.29 14.46
N LEU A 171 -12.33 -9.58 13.48
CA LEU A 171 -11.61 -8.66 12.61
C LEU A 171 -10.99 -7.52 13.43
N ASP A 172 -11.76 -6.93 14.35
CA ASP A 172 -11.33 -5.92 15.33
C ASP A 172 -10.12 -6.41 16.15
N SER A 173 -10.24 -7.62 16.68
CA SER A 173 -9.17 -8.26 17.46
C SER A 173 -7.90 -8.42 16.64
N CYS A 174 -8.03 -8.78 15.35
CA CYS A 174 -6.92 -8.91 14.43
C CYS A 174 -6.31 -7.54 14.09
N HIS A 175 -7.12 -6.51 13.84
CA HIS A 175 -6.67 -5.15 13.55
C HIS A 175 -5.88 -4.54 14.71
N ALA A 176 -6.30 -4.78 15.95
CA ALA A 176 -5.57 -4.35 17.13
C ALA A 176 -4.13 -4.92 17.19
N LEU A 177 -3.91 -6.12 16.62
CA LEU A 177 -2.62 -6.80 16.58
C LEU A 177 -1.86 -6.62 15.24
N MET A 178 -2.43 -5.92 14.27
CA MET A 178 -1.87 -5.79 12.91
C MET A 178 -0.44 -5.23 12.91
N ASN A 179 -0.13 -4.30 13.82
CA ASN A 179 1.20 -3.68 13.93
C ASN A 179 2.30 -4.62 14.46
N VAL A 180 1.89 -5.69 15.14
CA VAL A 180 2.76 -6.76 15.66
C VAL A 180 2.55 -8.07 14.88
N GLY A 181 1.90 -7.99 13.72
CA GLY A 181 1.59 -9.11 12.84
C GLY A 181 2.65 -9.39 11.77
N VAL A 182 3.86 -8.86 11.91
CA VAL A 182 4.89 -8.95 10.88
C VAL A 182 6.19 -9.48 11.47
N ASP A 183 6.71 -10.54 10.86
CA ASP A 183 8.06 -11.03 11.18
C ASP A 183 9.09 -10.12 10.51
N ARG A 184 9.92 -9.47 11.32
CA ARG A 184 10.96 -8.57 10.81
C ARG A 184 12.18 -9.32 10.28
N TYR A 185 12.35 -10.58 10.70
CA TYR A 185 13.57 -11.36 10.45
C TYR A 185 13.34 -12.65 9.66
N LYS A 186 12.10 -13.16 9.59
CA LYS A 186 11.76 -14.38 8.83
C LYS A 186 11.13 -14.01 7.50
N ARG A 187 11.68 -14.57 6.42
CA ARG A 187 11.27 -14.26 5.04
C ARG A 187 10.14 -15.19 4.60
N PRO A 188 8.94 -14.67 4.28
CA PRO A 188 7.88 -15.48 3.69
C PRO A 188 8.19 -15.82 2.23
N GLU A 189 7.85 -17.04 1.80
CA GLU A 189 7.97 -17.44 0.39
C GLU A 189 6.93 -16.71 -0.47
N LYS A 190 7.34 -16.26 -1.67
CA LYS A 190 6.42 -15.70 -2.67
C LYS A 190 5.58 -16.84 -3.27
N LEU A 191 4.34 -16.94 -2.83
CA LEU A 191 3.36 -17.91 -3.35
C LEU A 191 2.37 -17.19 -4.28
N SER A 192 2.08 -17.82 -5.42
CA SER A 192 1.00 -17.39 -6.30
C SER A 192 -0.37 -17.63 -5.64
N LEU A 193 -1.36 -16.80 -5.97
CA LEU A 193 -2.74 -16.93 -5.46
C LEU A 193 -3.32 -18.33 -5.69
N ASN A 194 -3.08 -18.93 -6.86
CA ASN A 194 -3.55 -20.30 -7.17
C ASN A 194 -2.96 -21.33 -6.21
N LYS A 195 -1.65 -21.24 -5.92
CA LYS A 195 -0.99 -22.11 -4.94
C LYS A 195 -1.52 -21.86 -3.53
N GLU A 196 -1.93 -20.62 -3.25
CA GLU A 196 -2.49 -20.24 -1.96
C GLU A 196 -3.88 -20.83 -1.74
N LEU A 197 -4.75 -20.81 -2.75
CA LEU A 197 -6.07 -21.43 -2.75
C LEU A 197 -5.99 -22.96 -2.61
N THR A 198 -5.07 -23.60 -3.33
CA THR A 198 -4.85 -25.05 -3.18
C THR A 198 -4.39 -25.38 -1.76
N ARG A 199 -3.42 -24.63 -1.22
CA ARG A 199 -2.96 -24.80 0.17
C ARG A 199 -4.06 -24.49 1.19
N GLN A 200 -4.98 -23.59 0.91
CA GLN A 200 -6.11 -23.31 1.79
C GLN A 200 -7.01 -24.55 1.92
N ARG A 201 -7.35 -25.18 0.79
CA ARG A 201 -8.15 -26.43 0.77
C ARG A 201 -7.43 -27.56 1.49
N GLU A 202 -6.16 -27.79 1.15
CA GLU A 202 -5.33 -28.83 1.80
C GLU A 202 -5.20 -28.62 3.32
N ARG A 203 -5.07 -27.36 3.76
CA ARG A 203 -5.00 -27.04 5.21
C ARG A 203 -6.33 -27.21 5.92
N ALA A 204 -7.44 -26.83 5.29
CA ALA A 204 -8.77 -27.03 5.84
C ALA A 204 -9.05 -28.53 6.03
N GLU A 205 -8.73 -29.34 5.01
CA GLU A 205 -8.82 -30.81 5.06
C GLU A 205 -7.91 -31.42 6.14
N TYR A 206 -6.66 -30.95 6.22
CA TYR A 206 -5.71 -31.41 7.24
C TYR A 206 -6.14 -31.05 8.67
N LEU A 207 -6.60 -29.83 8.92
CA LEU A 207 -7.09 -29.39 10.23
C LEU A 207 -8.32 -30.18 10.65
N GLN A 208 -9.25 -30.42 9.71
CA GLN A 208 -10.42 -31.26 9.96
C GLN A 208 -10.03 -32.70 10.29
N SER A 209 -8.96 -33.22 9.69
CA SER A 209 -8.42 -34.55 10.02
C SER A 209 -7.80 -34.62 11.43
N GLN A 210 -7.07 -33.59 11.87
CA GLN A 210 -6.45 -33.55 13.21
C GLN A 210 -7.46 -33.37 14.33
N VAL A 211 -8.48 -32.53 14.13
CA VAL A 211 -9.59 -32.39 15.09
C VAL A 211 -10.24 -33.75 15.29
N ASN A 212 -10.55 -34.46 14.19
CA ASN A 212 -11.12 -35.80 14.29
C ASN A 212 -10.25 -36.80 15.08
N ASP A 213 -8.93 -36.78 14.92
CA ASP A 213 -8.03 -37.67 15.66
C ASP A 213 -7.90 -37.32 17.15
N LEU A 214 -7.89 -36.04 17.51
CA LEU A 214 -7.89 -35.58 18.91
C LEU A 214 -9.18 -36.00 19.66
N TRP A 215 -10.31 -36.08 18.96
CA TRP A 215 -11.58 -36.54 19.51
C TRP A 215 -11.76 -38.06 19.44
N ARG A 216 -11.00 -38.78 18.59
CA ARG A 216 -11.10 -40.25 18.45
C ARG A 216 -10.36 -41.02 19.54
N THR A 217 -9.36 -40.41 20.16
CA THR A 217 -8.61 -41.03 21.27
C THR A 217 -8.75 -40.21 22.55
N LEU A 218 -9.92 -40.31 23.18
CA LEU A 218 -10.05 -40.13 24.63
C LEU A 218 -10.08 -41.52 25.28
N PRO A 219 -8.93 -42.11 25.69
CA PRO A 219 -8.97 -43.18 26.67
C PRO A 219 -9.44 -42.58 28.00
N THR A 220 -10.56 -43.06 28.53
CA THR A 220 -10.90 -42.95 29.94
C THR A 220 -9.93 -43.80 30.74
N ALA A 221 -8.73 -43.29 30.97
CA ALA A 221 -7.77 -43.88 31.90
C ALA A 221 -7.25 -42.78 32.83
N HIS A 222 -7.53 -42.94 34.12
CA HIS A 222 -6.91 -42.18 35.20
C HIS A 222 -5.39 -42.40 35.20
N VAL A 223 -4.67 -41.61 34.42
CA VAL A 223 -3.21 -41.53 34.50
C VAL A 223 -2.88 -40.55 35.61
N LYS A 224 -2.15 -41.05 36.62
CA LYS A 224 -1.60 -40.24 37.71
C LYS A 224 -0.87 -39.03 37.13
N THR A 225 -1.29 -37.84 37.55
CA THR A 225 -0.67 -36.56 37.19
C THR A 225 0.77 -36.52 37.69
N GLN A 226 1.71 -36.96 36.86
CA GLN A 226 3.07 -36.45 36.96
C GLN A 226 3.00 -34.96 36.63
N ALA A 227 3.61 -34.14 37.47
CA ALA A 227 3.73 -32.70 37.22
C ALA A 227 4.39 -32.52 35.85
N VAL A 228 3.58 -32.18 34.85
CA VAL A 228 4.08 -31.78 33.53
C VAL A 228 4.88 -30.51 33.80
N GLU A 229 6.22 -30.60 33.73
CA GLU A 229 7.05 -29.40 33.65
C GLU A 229 6.43 -28.52 32.56
N GLN A 230 6.02 -27.31 32.93
CA GLN A 230 5.47 -26.35 31.97
C GLN A 230 6.57 -26.04 30.97
N ARG A 231 6.62 -26.82 29.88
CA ARG A 231 7.52 -26.56 28.77
C ARG A 231 7.16 -25.18 28.24
N ARG A 232 8.15 -24.30 28.19
CA ARG A 232 7.99 -22.96 27.63
C ARG A 232 7.46 -23.10 26.20
N PHE A 233 6.25 -22.61 25.99
CA PHE A 233 5.57 -22.63 24.71
C PHE A 233 5.30 -21.18 24.27
N PRO A 234 5.65 -20.79 23.03
CA PRO A 234 6.42 -21.56 22.04
C PRO A 234 7.88 -21.78 22.46
N SER A 235 8.53 -22.80 21.88
CA SER A 235 9.94 -23.12 22.16
C SER A 235 10.89 -21.97 21.80
N GLU A 236 10.54 -21.19 20.79
CA GLU A 236 11.20 -19.94 20.41
C GLU A 236 10.20 -18.78 20.46
N PRO A 237 10.59 -17.59 20.95
CA PRO A 237 9.76 -16.39 20.89
C PRO A 237 9.30 -16.10 19.46
N GLN A 238 8.00 -15.82 19.28
CA GLN A 238 7.44 -15.37 18.01
C GLN A 238 7.14 -13.88 18.11
N GLU A 239 7.75 -13.08 17.23
CA GLU A 239 7.48 -11.65 17.11
C GLU A 239 6.11 -11.40 16.48
N ASN A 240 5.75 -12.21 15.47
CA ASN A 240 4.49 -12.11 14.76
C ASN A 240 3.35 -12.78 15.54
N LEU A 241 2.60 -11.97 16.30
CA LEU A 241 1.51 -12.47 17.14
C LEU A 241 0.36 -13.03 16.31
N LEU A 242 0.03 -12.42 15.16
CA LEU A 242 -1.00 -12.93 14.26
C LEU A 242 -0.60 -14.29 13.68
N TYR A 243 0.67 -14.48 13.31
CA TYR A 243 1.18 -15.79 12.86
C TYR A 243 1.14 -16.82 13.99
N PHE A 244 1.54 -16.44 15.19
CA PHE A 244 1.49 -17.31 16.35
C PHE A 244 0.06 -17.79 16.63
N ILE A 245 -0.92 -16.88 16.61
CA ILE A 245 -2.34 -17.19 16.78
C ILE A 245 -2.83 -18.08 15.62
N GLU A 246 -2.52 -17.71 14.36
CA GLU A 246 -2.88 -18.47 13.16
C GLU A 246 -2.38 -19.91 13.22
N LYS A 247 -1.26 -20.21 13.87
CA LYS A 247 -0.72 -21.59 13.95
C LYS A 247 -1.12 -22.33 15.20
N ASN A 248 -1.18 -21.66 16.34
CA ASN A 248 -1.19 -22.33 17.63
C ASN A 248 -2.52 -22.24 18.38
N ALA A 249 -3.46 -21.38 17.97
CA ALA A 249 -4.75 -21.26 18.65
C ALA A 249 -5.61 -22.50 18.34
N PRO A 250 -5.90 -23.37 19.33
CA PRO A 250 -6.60 -24.63 19.08
C PRO A 250 -8.11 -24.45 18.88
N LEU A 251 -8.67 -23.36 19.39
CA LEU A 251 -10.11 -23.07 19.35
C LEU A 251 -10.55 -22.31 18.08
N LEU A 252 -9.60 -21.83 17.26
CA LEU A 252 -9.95 -21.14 16.03
C LEU A 252 -10.50 -22.12 15.00
N GLU A 253 -11.73 -21.86 14.57
CA GLU A 253 -12.33 -22.52 13.43
C GLU A 253 -11.55 -22.22 12.14
N PRO A 254 -11.66 -23.07 11.10
CA PRO A 254 -10.96 -22.86 9.84
C PRO A 254 -11.18 -21.46 9.25
N TRP A 255 -12.40 -20.93 9.36
CA TRP A 255 -12.71 -19.62 8.80
C TRP A 255 -12.05 -18.48 9.57
N GLN A 256 -12.07 -18.54 10.90
CA GLN A 256 -11.45 -17.53 11.78
C GLN A 256 -9.94 -17.48 11.56
N ARG A 257 -9.31 -18.64 11.36
CA ARG A 257 -7.87 -18.74 11.08
C ARG A 257 -7.49 -18.07 9.76
N GLU A 258 -8.36 -18.14 8.75
CA GLU A 258 -8.13 -17.44 7.48
C GLU A 258 -8.33 -15.92 7.62
N VAL A 259 -9.29 -15.45 8.43
CA VAL A 259 -9.43 -14.01 8.77
C VAL A 259 -8.15 -13.48 9.41
N VAL A 260 -7.60 -14.18 10.41
CA VAL A 260 -6.32 -13.82 11.05
C VAL A 260 -5.20 -13.72 10.01
N ARG A 261 -5.15 -14.67 9.06
CA ARG A 261 -4.16 -14.69 7.99
C ARG A 261 -4.34 -13.54 7.00
N ILE A 262 -5.59 -13.17 6.68
CA ILE A 262 -5.92 -12.03 5.83
C ILE A 262 -5.34 -10.75 6.43
N VAL A 263 -5.69 -10.44 7.67
CA VAL A 263 -5.20 -9.23 8.35
C VAL A 263 -3.68 -9.25 8.46
N ARG A 264 -3.08 -10.41 8.75
CA ARG A 264 -1.62 -10.58 8.80
C ARG A 264 -0.94 -10.24 7.48
N LYS A 265 -1.44 -10.76 6.35
CA LYS A 265 -0.87 -10.50 5.03
C LYS A 265 -1.04 -9.05 4.60
N VAL A 266 -2.19 -8.44 4.88
CA VAL A 266 -2.41 -7.01 4.62
C VAL A 266 -1.45 -6.17 5.47
N GLY A 267 -1.31 -6.47 6.76
CA GLY A 267 -0.36 -5.80 7.65
C GLY A 267 1.10 -5.92 7.21
N GLN A 268 1.47 -7.09 6.66
CA GLN A 268 2.79 -7.33 6.09
C GLN A 268 3.04 -6.51 4.83
N TYR A 269 2.04 -6.36 3.95
CA TYR A 269 2.18 -5.57 2.72
C TYR A 269 2.50 -4.09 3.04
N PHE A 270 1.83 -3.50 4.04
CA PHE A 270 2.04 -2.10 4.45
C PHE A 270 3.24 -1.89 5.39
N PHE A 271 3.94 -2.94 5.80
CA PHE A 271 5.07 -2.81 6.70
C PHE A 271 6.23 -1.99 6.11
N PRO A 272 6.71 -2.27 4.87
CA PRO A 272 7.76 -1.46 4.25
C PRO A 272 7.39 0.01 4.15
N GLN A 273 6.17 0.34 3.72
CA GLN A 273 5.72 1.72 3.52
C GLN A 273 5.82 2.55 4.81
N ARG A 274 5.39 1.98 5.94
CA ARG A 274 5.51 2.64 7.25
C ARG A 274 6.96 2.80 7.69
N GLN A 275 7.79 1.79 7.45
CA GLN A 275 9.20 1.81 7.85
C GLN A 275 10.05 2.77 7.03
N THR A 276 9.71 2.98 5.75
CA THR A 276 10.52 3.78 4.81
C THR A 276 9.90 5.11 4.44
N GLN A 277 8.84 5.57 5.12
CA GLN A 277 8.07 6.74 4.71
C GLN A 277 8.94 7.94 4.35
N VAL A 278 9.82 8.39 5.25
CA VAL A 278 10.71 9.54 5.02
C VAL A 278 11.62 9.35 3.80
N MET A 279 12.16 8.14 3.62
CA MET A 279 13.04 7.84 2.48
C MET A 279 12.24 7.74 1.17
N ASN A 280 11.01 7.20 1.22
CA ASN A 280 10.11 7.11 0.08
C ASN A 280 9.74 8.51 -0.44
N GLU A 281 9.29 9.38 0.47
CA GLU A 281 8.97 10.78 0.14
C GLU A 281 10.21 11.51 -0.36
N GLY A 282 11.34 11.42 0.34
CA GLY A 282 12.59 12.06 -0.07
C GLY A 282 13.10 11.59 -1.44
N TRP A 283 12.94 10.29 -1.76
CA TRP A 283 13.31 9.74 -3.07
C TRP A 283 12.40 10.27 -4.19
N ALA A 284 11.09 10.30 -3.94
CA ALA A 284 10.14 10.86 -4.91
C ALA A 284 10.31 12.37 -5.08
N THR A 285 10.61 13.10 -4.01
CA THR A 285 10.98 14.53 -4.05
C THR A 285 12.30 14.78 -4.76
N TYR A 286 13.28 13.88 -4.68
CA TYR A 286 14.49 14.01 -5.48
C TYR A 286 14.18 13.86 -6.98
N TRP A 287 13.40 12.84 -7.35
CA TRP A 287 13.12 12.55 -8.74
C TRP A 287 12.17 13.54 -9.38
N HIS A 288 11.09 13.96 -8.71
CA HIS A 288 10.18 14.94 -9.31
C HIS A 288 10.90 16.25 -9.66
N TYR A 289 11.90 16.63 -8.86
CA TYR A 289 12.66 17.86 -9.02
C TYR A 289 13.63 17.69 -10.17
N THR A 290 14.35 16.56 -10.20
CA THR A 290 15.31 16.25 -11.25
C THR A 290 14.63 16.14 -12.61
N LEU A 291 13.51 15.40 -12.71
CA LEU A 291 12.78 15.18 -13.96
C LEU A 291 12.19 16.50 -14.50
N ILE A 292 11.52 17.28 -13.64
CA ILE A 292 10.91 18.56 -14.04
C ILE A 292 11.96 19.58 -14.46
N ASN A 293 13.05 19.75 -13.69
CA ASN A 293 14.11 20.68 -14.07
C ASN A 293 14.80 20.26 -15.38
N THR A 294 14.97 18.96 -15.63
CA THR A 294 15.51 18.48 -16.91
C THR A 294 14.62 18.85 -18.09
N LEU A 295 13.29 18.70 -17.94
CA LEU A 295 12.35 19.13 -18.98
C LEU A 295 12.39 20.65 -19.20
N TYR A 296 12.56 21.43 -18.13
CA TYR A 296 12.75 22.88 -18.25
C TYR A 296 14.05 23.25 -18.96
N ASP A 297 15.17 22.60 -18.64
CA ASP A 297 16.47 22.81 -19.29
C ASP A 297 16.44 22.46 -20.79
N GLU A 298 15.62 21.48 -21.19
CA GLU A 298 15.33 21.15 -22.58
C GLU A 298 14.45 22.19 -23.31
N GLY A 299 13.89 23.16 -22.56
CA GLY A 299 12.96 24.17 -23.05
C GLY A 299 11.53 23.65 -23.29
N LEU A 300 11.18 22.51 -22.69
CA LEU A 300 9.84 21.91 -22.80
C LEU A 300 8.83 22.49 -21.80
N LEU A 301 9.30 23.17 -20.75
CA LEU A 301 8.44 23.80 -19.75
C LEU A 301 8.60 25.33 -19.80
N ALA A 302 7.52 26.05 -19.54
CA ALA A 302 7.51 27.50 -19.52
C ALA A 302 7.78 28.06 -18.11
N ASP A 303 8.20 29.32 -18.02
CA ASP A 303 8.58 29.96 -16.75
C ASP A 303 7.41 30.02 -15.75
N ASN A 304 6.17 30.18 -16.23
CA ASN A 304 4.98 30.19 -15.38
C ASN A 304 4.74 28.83 -14.71
N PHE A 305 4.93 27.73 -15.44
CA PHE A 305 4.89 26.37 -14.89
C PHE A 305 5.93 26.23 -13.77
N MET A 306 7.15 26.71 -14.00
CA MET A 306 8.22 26.58 -13.01
C MET A 306 7.96 27.39 -11.74
N LEU A 307 7.35 28.57 -11.83
CA LEU A 307 7.01 29.36 -10.64
C LEU A 307 6.01 28.64 -9.75
N GLU A 308 4.98 28.03 -10.33
CA GLU A 308 4.00 27.24 -9.59
C GLU A 308 4.62 25.96 -9.01
N PHE A 309 5.40 25.22 -9.82
CA PHE A 309 6.14 24.04 -9.35
C PHE A 309 7.06 24.36 -8.16
N LEU A 310 7.84 25.45 -8.24
CA LEU A 310 8.75 25.85 -7.17
C LEU A 310 7.99 26.22 -5.91
N HIS A 311 6.84 26.90 -6.03
CA HIS A 311 5.99 27.18 -4.88
C HIS A 311 5.54 25.89 -4.18
N SER A 312 4.99 24.93 -4.92
CA SER A 312 4.55 23.64 -4.37
C SER A 312 5.71 22.82 -3.80
N HIS A 313 6.83 22.74 -4.51
CA HIS A 313 8.02 22.01 -4.06
C HIS A 313 8.58 22.59 -2.76
N THR A 314 8.75 23.92 -2.69
CA THR A 314 9.31 24.59 -1.51
C THR A 314 8.44 24.43 -0.28
N ASN A 315 7.10 24.45 -0.42
CA ASN A 315 6.19 24.19 0.70
C ASN A 315 6.36 22.78 1.28
N VAL A 316 6.67 21.78 0.44
CA VAL A 316 6.84 20.39 0.89
C VAL A 316 8.22 20.17 1.53
N VAL A 317 9.28 20.77 0.99
CA VAL A 317 10.64 20.63 1.54
C VAL A 317 10.96 21.62 2.66
N TYR A 318 10.02 22.53 2.97
CA TYR A 318 10.19 23.49 4.04
C TYR A 318 10.36 22.79 5.39
N GLN A 319 11.51 23.01 6.02
CA GLN A 319 11.81 22.49 7.35
C GLN A 319 11.94 23.68 8.31
N PRO A 320 10.85 24.06 9.00
CA PRO A 320 10.91 25.12 9.99
C PRO A 320 11.90 24.76 11.10
N SER A 321 12.55 25.77 11.66
CA SER A 321 13.37 25.54 12.86
C SER A 321 12.46 25.11 14.02
N TYR A 322 12.99 24.34 14.98
CA TYR A 322 12.21 23.82 16.11
C TYR A 322 11.51 24.91 16.96
N ASN A 323 11.95 26.16 16.81
CA ASN A 323 11.50 27.35 17.52
C ASN A 323 10.82 28.39 16.60
N GLU A 324 10.50 28.03 15.36
CA GLU A 324 9.59 28.87 14.57
C GLU A 324 8.17 28.81 15.18
N PRO A 325 7.50 29.96 15.31
CA PRO A 325 6.23 30.09 16.01
C PRO A 325 5.05 29.39 15.31
#